data_AF-A0A554LPY8-F1
#
_entry.id   AF-A0A554LPY8-F1
#
_cell.length_a   1.000
_cell.length_b   1.000
_cell.length_c   1.000
_cell.angle_alpha   90.00
_cell.angle_beta   90.00
_cell.angle_gamma   90.00
#
_symmetry.space_group_name_H-M   'P 1'
#
loop_
_entity.id
_entity.type
_entity.pdbx_description
1 polymer ?
#
loop_
_entity_poly.entity_id
_entity_poly.type
_entity_poly.pdbx_seq_one_letter_code
_entity_poly.pdbx_strand_id
1 'polypeptide(L)'
;MLKLVQHDKHKQRRYMSSFWKVFITAFVSTVIVGGITFYFMNQKLIADNKDKDAKIADLTKQVTDLKDIDTTSWKTYTNSKYGYSFKYPNDFIVEQDDDSVSISDTNWFCSVVVQANTNNKTLEQLAQGEATTTSKTTDIKLGALAAKKITFENVSEMGKGKMVLALDDNNEINVTGRSLTILDEARFDRILSTFQFTK
;
A
#
# COMPACT_ATOMS: atom_id res chain seq x y z
N MET A 1 -60.85 66.62 -6.13
CA MET A 1 -59.81 66.03 -5.27
C MET A 1 -59.34 64.67 -5.84
N LEU A 2 -58.83 64.59 -7.09
CA LEU A 2 -58.49 63.28 -7.72
C LEU A 2 -57.56 63.35 -8.96
N LYS A 3 -56.52 64.20 -8.96
CA LYS A 3 -55.58 64.32 -10.10
C LYS A 3 -54.08 64.37 -9.78
N LEU A 4 -53.65 63.93 -8.58
CA LEU A 4 -52.23 64.03 -8.17
C LEU A 4 -51.47 62.71 -7.96
N VAL A 5 -52.02 61.54 -8.36
CA VAL A 5 -51.39 60.22 -8.07
C VAL A 5 -50.88 59.48 -9.32
N GLN A 6 -51.10 59.99 -10.54
CA GLN A 6 -50.78 59.23 -11.77
C GLN A 6 -49.39 59.50 -12.36
N HIS A 7 -48.62 60.48 -11.85
CA HIS A 7 -47.36 60.90 -12.52
C HIS A 7 -46.11 60.10 -12.13
N ASP A 8 -46.13 59.27 -11.07
CA ASP A 8 -44.90 58.60 -10.59
C ASP A 8 -44.80 57.10 -10.94
N LYS A 9 -45.84 56.50 -11.54
CA LYS A 9 -45.84 55.06 -11.90
C LYS A 9 -44.90 54.71 -13.06
N HIS A 10 -44.57 55.67 -13.93
CA HIS A 10 -43.69 55.44 -15.09
C HIS A 10 -42.20 55.36 -14.71
N LYS A 11 -41.77 56.06 -13.66
CA LYS A 11 -40.36 56.07 -13.22
C LYS A 11 -39.98 54.79 -12.49
N GLN A 12 -40.90 54.24 -11.69
CA GLN A 12 -40.73 52.97 -10.96
C GLN A 12 -40.63 51.73 -11.88
N ARG A 13 -41.39 51.68 -12.98
CA ARG A 13 -41.31 50.58 -13.96
C ARG A 13 -39.96 50.50 -14.69
N ARG A 14 -39.30 51.66 -14.88
CA ARG A 14 -38.00 51.73 -15.55
C ARG A 14 -36.85 51.29 -14.64
N TYR A 15 -36.99 51.49 -13.32
CA TYR A 15 -36.04 50.98 -12.32
C TYR A 15 -36.17 49.47 -12.13
N MET A 16 -37.40 48.95 -12.04
CA MET A 16 -37.63 47.50 -11.88
C MET A 16 -37.10 46.66 -13.05
N SER A 17 -37.19 47.15 -14.30
CA SER A 17 -36.69 46.39 -15.46
C SER A 17 -35.17 46.38 -15.55
N SER A 18 -34.48 47.42 -15.08
CA SER A 18 -33.02 47.43 -14.97
C SER A 18 -32.52 46.55 -13.82
N PHE A 19 -33.21 46.57 -12.68
CA PHE A 19 -32.89 45.71 -11.53
C PHE A 19 -33.01 44.22 -11.88
N TRP A 20 -34.08 43.83 -12.58
CA TRP A 20 -34.30 42.44 -12.98
C TRP A 20 -33.23 41.92 -13.96
N LYS A 21 -32.74 42.79 -14.86
CA LYS A 21 -31.62 42.45 -15.77
C LYS A 21 -30.33 42.17 -15.02
N VAL A 22 -29.99 42.99 -14.02
CA VAL A 22 -28.80 42.77 -13.18
C VAL A 22 -28.91 41.45 -12.41
N PHE A 23 -30.09 41.16 -11.86
CA PHE A 23 -30.33 39.91 -11.12
C PHE A 23 -30.21 38.67 -12.02
N ILE A 24 -30.81 38.70 -13.22
CA ILE A 24 -30.69 37.59 -14.19
C ILE A 24 -29.22 37.37 -14.56
N THR A 25 -28.46 38.43 -14.84
CA THR A 25 -27.05 38.29 -15.22
C THR A 25 -26.22 37.69 -14.08
N ALA A 26 -26.44 38.13 -12.84
CA ALA A 26 -25.77 37.57 -11.67
C ALA A 26 -26.11 36.08 -11.50
N PHE A 27 -27.39 35.72 -11.61
CA PHE A 27 -27.84 34.33 -11.48
C PHE A 27 -27.25 33.41 -12.55
N VAL A 28 -27.25 33.83 -13.82
CA VAL A 28 -26.65 33.07 -14.92
C VAL A 28 -25.15 32.87 -14.70
N SER A 29 -24.45 33.90 -14.21
CA SER A 29 -23.03 33.82 -13.89
C SER A 29 -22.77 32.80 -12.79
N THR A 30 -23.59 32.77 -11.72
CA THR A 30 -23.47 31.78 -10.64
C THR A 30 -23.75 30.35 -11.10
N VAL A 31 -24.75 30.14 -11.95
CA VAL A 31 -25.07 28.81 -12.50
C VAL A 31 -23.92 28.28 -13.36
N ILE A 32 -23.32 29.13 -14.19
CA ILE A 32 -22.18 28.74 -15.03
C ILE A 32 -20.97 28.36 -14.17
N VAL A 33 -20.60 29.21 -13.20
CA VAL A 33 -19.46 28.92 -12.31
C VAL A 33 -19.71 27.67 -11.47
N GLY A 34 -20.92 27.50 -10.92
CA GLY A 34 -21.31 26.32 -10.17
C GLY A 34 -21.29 25.03 -10.99
N GLY A 35 -21.73 25.09 -12.25
CA GLY A 35 -21.66 23.95 -13.17
C GLY A 35 -20.23 23.54 -13.49
N ILE A 36 -19.34 24.51 -13.73
CA ILE A 36 -17.91 24.26 -13.99
C ILE A 36 -17.24 23.62 -12.77
N THR A 37 -17.43 24.18 -11.57
CA THR A 37 -16.83 23.62 -10.35
C THR A 37 -17.35 22.22 -10.04
N PHE A 38 -18.65 21.97 -10.22
CA PHE A 38 -19.25 20.64 -10.08
C PHE A 38 -18.67 19.63 -11.07
N TYR A 39 -18.51 20.03 -12.35
CA TYR A 39 -17.93 19.17 -13.38
C TYR A 39 -16.49 18.74 -13.05
N PHE A 40 -15.63 19.68 -12.62
CA PHE A 40 -14.26 19.37 -12.23
C PHE A 40 -14.17 18.49 -10.97
N MET A 41 -15.05 18.72 -9.99
CA MET A 41 -15.09 17.89 -8.78
C MET A 41 -15.55 16.45 -9.10
N ASN A 42 -16.52 16.30 -10.00
CA ASN A 42 -16.98 14.99 -10.48
C ASN A 42 -15.89 14.24 -11.26
N GLN A 43 -15.10 14.92 -12.11
CA GLN A 43 -13.95 14.30 -12.78
C GLN A 43 -12.92 13.75 -11.78
N LYS A 44 -12.60 14.52 -10.73
CA LYS A 44 -11.65 14.08 -9.71
C LYS A 44 -12.13 12.84 -8.97
N LEU A 45 -13.42 12.76 -8.61
CA LEU A 45 -14.01 11.58 -7.97
C LEU A 45 -13.93 10.33 -8.85
N ILE A 46 -14.18 10.45 -10.15
CA ILE A 46 -14.07 9.34 -11.10
C ILE A 46 -12.62 8.83 -11.19
N ALA A 47 -11.64 9.74 -11.20
CA ALA A 47 -10.22 9.38 -11.23
C ALA A 47 -9.78 8.67 -9.94
N ASP A 48 -10.18 9.20 -8.77
CA ASP A 48 -9.86 8.60 -7.46
C ASP A 48 -10.50 7.21 -7.30
N ASN A 49 -11.73 7.02 -7.78
CA ASN A 49 -12.39 5.72 -7.73
C ASN A 49 -11.71 4.69 -8.64
N LYS A 50 -11.23 5.10 -9.82
CA LYS A 50 -10.49 4.22 -10.73
C LYS A 50 -9.17 3.71 -10.10
N ASP A 51 -8.45 4.54 -9.36
CA ASP A 51 -7.24 4.12 -8.63
C ASP A 51 -7.57 3.12 -7.51
N LYS A 52 -8.67 3.35 -6.78
CA LYS A 52 -9.14 2.42 -5.74
C LYS A 52 -9.57 1.08 -6.32
N ASP A 53 -10.29 1.06 -7.44
CA ASP A 53 -10.71 -0.16 -8.11
C ASP A 53 -9.51 -0.97 -8.61
N ALA A 54 -8.47 -0.29 -9.13
CA ALA A 54 -7.22 -0.94 -9.51
C ALA A 54 -6.51 -1.58 -8.30
N LYS A 55 -6.48 -0.90 -7.15
CA LYS A 55 -5.93 -1.46 -5.90
C LYS A 55 -6.75 -2.63 -5.36
N ILE A 56 -8.07 -2.59 -5.45
CA ILE A 56 -8.95 -3.68 -5.02
C ILE A 56 -8.76 -4.92 -5.91
N ALA A 57 -8.65 -4.72 -7.23
CA ALA A 57 -8.40 -5.80 -8.17
C ALA A 57 -7.04 -6.48 -7.90
N ASP A 58 -5.98 -5.69 -7.68
CA ASP A 58 -4.65 -6.19 -7.32
C ASP A 58 -4.65 -6.98 -6.00
N LEU A 59 -5.31 -6.44 -4.96
CA LEU A 59 -5.44 -7.13 -3.67
C LEU A 59 -6.25 -8.43 -3.79
N THR A 60 -7.33 -8.43 -4.58
CA THR A 60 -8.16 -9.63 -4.81
C THR A 60 -7.37 -10.71 -5.52
N LYS A 61 -6.54 -10.33 -6.50
CA LYS A 61 -5.63 -11.26 -7.19
C LYS A 61 -4.63 -11.87 -6.21
N GLN A 62 -3.95 -11.05 -5.40
CA GLN A 62 -3.01 -11.54 -4.38
C GLN A 62 -3.68 -12.50 -3.38
N VAL A 63 -4.91 -12.20 -2.94
CA VAL A 63 -5.66 -13.08 -2.03
C VAL A 63 -6.02 -14.42 -2.70
N THR A 64 -6.35 -14.40 -3.98
CA THR A 64 -6.69 -15.61 -4.75
C THR A 64 -5.45 -16.47 -4.97
N ASP A 65 -4.33 -15.87 -5.40
CA ASP A 65 -3.06 -16.56 -5.63
C ASP A 65 -2.49 -17.16 -4.33
N LEU A 66 -2.72 -16.51 -3.18
CA LEU A 66 -2.38 -17.10 -1.89
C LEU A 66 -3.25 -18.33 -1.61
N LYS A 67 -4.57 -18.24 -1.79
CA LYS A 67 -5.55 -19.26 -1.36
C LYS A 67 -5.29 -20.65 -1.94
N ASP A 68 -4.65 -20.74 -3.10
CA ASP A 68 -4.40 -22.01 -3.79
C ASP A 68 -3.14 -22.75 -3.34
N ILE A 69 -2.28 -22.15 -2.50
CA ILE A 69 -1.12 -22.86 -1.94
C ILE A 69 -1.56 -23.67 -0.71
N ASP A 70 -1.75 -24.98 -0.92
CA ASP A 70 -1.95 -25.93 0.18
C ASP A 70 -0.68 -26.04 1.03
N THR A 71 -0.82 -25.73 2.33
CA THR A 71 0.27 -25.77 3.31
C THR A 71 0.11 -26.90 4.33
N THR A 72 -0.80 -27.85 4.09
CA THR A 72 -1.04 -28.98 5.01
C THR A 72 0.17 -29.89 5.13
N SER A 73 0.95 -30.05 4.06
CA SER A 73 2.18 -30.85 4.03
C SER A 73 3.45 -30.09 4.45
N TRP A 74 3.34 -28.78 4.73
CA TRP A 74 4.50 -27.96 5.07
C TRP A 74 5.06 -28.32 6.44
N LYS A 75 6.38 -28.26 6.56
CA LYS A 75 7.09 -28.40 7.83
C LYS A 75 7.07 -27.06 8.58
N THR A 76 7.28 -27.11 9.89
CA THR A 76 7.42 -25.92 10.74
C THR A 76 8.86 -25.80 11.20
N TYR A 77 9.47 -24.64 10.98
CA TYR A 77 10.72 -24.24 11.61
C TYR A 77 10.41 -23.40 12.86
N THR A 78 11.11 -23.68 13.96
CA THR A 78 10.97 -22.95 15.22
C THR A 78 12.34 -22.55 15.73
N ASN A 79 12.53 -21.26 15.99
CA ASN A 79 13.71 -20.74 16.65
C ASN A 79 13.36 -20.27 18.07
N SER A 80 13.65 -21.12 19.06
CA SER A 80 13.33 -20.84 20.46
C SER A 80 14.18 -19.71 21.06
N LYS A 81 15.38 -19.44 20.53
CA LYS A 81 16.27 -18.35 20.99
C LYS A 81 15.63 -16.99 20.71
N TYR A 82 15.04 -16.83 19.53
CA TYR A 82 14.42 -15.57 19.10
C TYR A 82 12.90 -15.56 19.24
N GLY A 83 12.26 -16.68 19.56
CA GLY A 83 10.83 -16.75 19.84
C GLY A 83 9.95 -16.60 18.60
N TYR A 84 10.38 -17.17 17.47
CA TYR A 84 9.57 -17.19 16.24
C TYR A 84 9.46 -18.59 15.63
N SER A 85 8.42 -18.78 14.84
CA SER A 85 8.25 -19.96 13.98
C SER A 85 7.61 -19.58 12.66
N PHE A 86 7.86 -20.37 11.61
CA PHE A 86 7.20 -20.24 10.32
C PHE A 86 7.12 -21.60 9.63
N LYS A 87 6.21 -21.74 8.67
CA LYS A 87 6.08 -22.95 7.85
C LYS A 87 6.83 -22.82 6.53
N TYR A 88 7.31 -23.94 6.00
CA TYR A 88 7.99 -24.03 4.73
C TYR A 88 7.70 -25.35 3.99
N PRO A 89 7.81 -25.39 2.65
CA PRO A 89 7.60 -26.61 1.86
C PRO A 89 8.46 -27.79 2.34
N ASN A 90 7.90 -29.00 2.30
CA ASN A 90 8.52 -30.21 2.87
C ASN A 90 9.80 -30.64 2.16
N ASP A 91 9.92 -30.28 0.88
CA ASP A 91 11.01 -30.58 -0.03
C ASP A 91 12.18 -29.59 0.06
N PHE A 92 12.03 -28.51 0.83
CA PHE A 92 13.11 -27.55 1.01
C PHE A 92 14.20 -28.08 1.95
N ILE A 93 15.43 -27.71 1.61
CA ILE A 93 16.60 -27.89 2.47
C ILE A 93 16.59 -26.76 3.50
N VAL A 94 16.92 -27.08 4.74
CA VAL A 94 17.08 -26.10 5.83
C VAL A 94 18.53 -26.07 6.25
N GLU A 95 19.13 -24.89 6.23
CA GLU A 95 20.46 -24.63 6.77
C GLU A 95 20.33 -23.58 7.87
N GLN A 96 20.97 -23.82 9.01
CA GLN A 96 20.86 -22.94 10.17
C GLN A 96 22.25 -22.62 10.72
N ASP A 97 22.46 -21.33 11.00
CA ASP A 97 23.56 -20.82 11.81
C ASP A 97 23.02 -20.23 13.13
N ASP A 98 23.88 -19.60 13.94
CA ASP A 98 23.51 -19.10 15.28
C ASP A 98 22.38 -18.05 15.24
N ASP A 99 22.40 -17.19 14.23
CA ASP A 99 21.57 -15.99 14.11
C ASP A 99 20.78 -15.96 12.79
N SER A 100 20.89 -17.00 11.97
CA SER A 100 20.21 -17.09 10.68
C SER A 100 19.69 -18.50 10.39
N VAL A 101 18.65 -18.55 9.57
CA VAL A 101 18.19 -19.78 8.93
C VAL A 101 17.92 -19.51 7.47
N SER A 102 18.35 -20.40 6.59
CA SER A 102 17.97 -20.40 5.19
C SER A 102 17.14 -21.64 4.87
N ILE A 103 16.18 -21.46 3.98
CA ILE A 103 15.40 -22.52 3.36
C ILE A 103 15.52 -22.39 1.85
N SER A 104 15.73 -23.49 1.13
CA SER A 104 15.96 -23.44 -0.31
C SER A 104 15.49 -24.68 -1.04
N ASP A 105 15.22 -24.50 -2.34
CA ASP A 105 15.16 -25.55 -3.35
C ASP A 105 16.23 -25.29 -4.43
N THR A 106 16.15 -25.99 -5.57
CA THR A 106 17.13 -25.85 -6.66
C THR A 106 17.18 -24.44 -7.28
N ASN A 107 16.11 -23.66 -7.22
CA ASN A 107 15.98 -22.39 -7.95
C ASN A 107 15.63 -21.19 -7.07
N TRP A 108 15.23 -21.44 -5.83
CA TRP A 108 14.69 -20.45 -4.93
C TRP A 108 15.30 -20.59 -3.55
N PHE A 109 15.58 -19.46 -2.90
CA PHE A 109 15.99 -19.44 -1.51
C PHE A 109 15.27 -18.35 -0.72
N CYS A 110 15.03 -18.62 0.55
CA CYS A 110 14.61 -17.64 1.54
C CYS A 110 15.51 -17.74 2.76
N SER A 111 15.93 -16.60 3.28
CA SER A 111 16.73 -16.51 4.50
C SER A 111 16.02 -15.62 5.51
N VAL A 112 16.07 -16.02 6.77
CA VAL A 112 15.67 -15.23 7.92
C VAL A 112 16.93 -14.97 8.73
N VAL A 113 17.28 -13.71 8.88
CA VAL A 113 18.41 -13.26 9.71
C VAL A 113 17.83 -12.45 10.86
N VAL A 114 18.25 -12.77 12.08
CA VAL A 114 17.90 -12.00 13.28
C VAL A 114 19.16 -11.42 13.88
N GLN A 115 19.22 -10.09 13.96
CA GLN A 115 20.39 -9.38 14.48
C GLN A 115 19.98 -8.37 15.55
N ALA A 116 20.88 -8.05 16.48
CA ALA A 116 20.61 -7.02 17.48
C ALA A 116 20.52 -5.62 16.84
N ASN A 117 19.45 -4.89 17.11
CA ASN A 117 19.27 -3.49 16.73
C ASN A 117 20.01 -2.56 17.70
N THR A 118 21.33 -2.66 17.75
CA THR A 118 22.18 -1.95 18.72
C THR A 118 22.18 -0.43 18.57
N ASN A 119 21.70 0.08 17.44
CA ASN A 119 21.62 1.51 17.14
C ASN A 119 20.20 2.09 17.31
N ASN A 120 19.25 1.31 17.83
CA ASN A 120 17.85 1.72 18.00
C ASN A 120 17.23 2.31 16.72
N LYS A 121 17.58 1.75 15.56
CA LYS A 121 17.07 2.23 14.27
C LYS A 121 15.56 1.98 14.19
N THR A 122 14.81 2.93 13.63
CA THR A 122 13.39 2.75 13.31
C THR A 122 13.22 1.94 12.03
N LEU A 123 12.04 1.36 11.80
CA LEU A 123 11.72 0.64 10.55
C LEU A 123 11.96 1.50 9.29
N GLU A 124 11.70 2.80 9.36
CA GLU A 124 11.98 3.73 8.27
C GLU A 124 13.47 3.88 8.00
N GLN A 125 14.30 3.99 9.05
CA GLN A 125 15.74 4.10 8.93
C GLN A 125 16.37 2.81 8.37
N LEU A 126 15.83 1.65 8.77
CA LEU A 126 16.21 0.36 8.23
C LEU A 126 15.87 0.26 6.75
N ALA A 127 14.62 0.58 6.39
CA ALA A 127 14.18 0.52 5.01
C ALA A 127 14.95 1.49 4.10
N GLN A 128 15.35 2.66 4.61
CA GLN A 128 16.19 3.61 3.85
C GLN A 128 17.61 3.08 3.59
N GLY A 129 18.17 2.26 4.49
CA GLY A 129 19.48 1.65 4.31
C GLY A 129 19.52 0.59 3.21
N GLU A 130 18.39 -0.10 3.00
CA GLU A 130 18.24 -1.18 2.02
C GLU A 130 17.63 -0.70 0.69
N ALA A 131 16.99 0.46 0.67
CA ALA A 131 16.32 0.99 -0.50
C ALA A 131 17.32 1.48 -1.56
N THR A 132 17.33 0.84 -2.72
CA THR A 132 17.94 1.37 -3.94
C THR A 132 16.97 2.31 -4.67
N THR A 133 17.45 3.09 -5.64
CA THR A 133 16.63 4.01 -6.46
C THR A 133 15.48 3.34 -7.21
N THR A 134 15.52 2.02 -7.38
CA THR A 134 14.49 1.22 -8.07
C THR A 134 13.60 0.41 -7.13
N SER A 135 13.81 0.51 -5.82
CA SER A 135 13.06 -0.28 -4.85
C SER A 135 11.71 0.34 -4.49
N LYS A 136 10.71 -0.51 -4.27
CA LYS A 136 9.39 -0.11 -3.75
C LYS A 136 9.23 -0.61 -2.32
N THR A 137 8.95 0.30 -1.40
CA THR A 137 8.68 0.00 0.01
C THR A 137 7.18 0.07 0.30
N THR A 138 6.68 -0.91 1.06
CA THR A 138 5.28 -1.00 1.48
C THR A 138 5.18 -1.43 2.94
N ASP A 139 4.20 -0.88 3.66
CA ASP A 139 3.89 -1.31 5.03
C ASP A 139 3.13 -2.63 5.02
N ILE A 140 3.59 -3.60 5.80
CA ILE A 140 2.96 -4.90 5.98
C ILE A 140 3.01 -5.33 7.45
N LYS A 141 2.44 -6.50 7.75
CA LYS A 141 2.65 -7.20 9.02
C LYS A 141 3.42 -8.49 8.78
N LEU A 142 4.34 -8.81 9.67
CA LEU A 142 4.98 -10.12 9.76
C LEU A 142 4.49 -10.76 11.05
N GLY A 143 3.50 -11.65 10.95
CA GLY A 143 2.74 -12.09 12.12
C GLY A 143 2.11 -10.91 12.87
N ALA A 144 2.49 -10.72 14.14
CA ALA A 144 2.04 -9.60 14.97
C ALA A 144 2.88 -8.33 14.81
N LEU A 145 4.06 -8.40 14.19
CA LEU A 145 5.00 -7.29 14.10
C LEU A 145 4.67 -6.35 12.93
N ALA A 146 4.86 -5.05 13.14
CA ALA A 146 4.90 -4.10 12.05
C ALA A 146 6.17 -4.31 11.22
N ALA A 147 6.05 -4.25 9.90
CA ALA A 147 7.16 -4.54 9.00
C ALA A 147 7.12 -3.69 7.73
N LYS A 148 8.29 -3.53 7.09
CA LYS A 148 8.45 -2.90 5.77
C LYS A 148 8.83 -3.97 4.76
N LYS A 149 8.04 -4.11 3.70
CA LYS A 149 8.37 -4.95 2.55
C LYS A 149 9.01 -4.11 1.45
N ILE A 150 10.24 -4.46 1.08
CA ILE A 150 11.04 -3.83 0.04
C ILE A 150 11.13 -4.82 -1.12
N THR A 151 10.67 -4.39 -2.30
CA THR A 151 10.81 -5.17 -3.54
C THR A 151 11.94 -4.58 -4.36
N PHE A 152 12.88 -5.42 -4.79
CA PHE A 152 14.00 -5.01 -5.63
C PHE A 152 14.02 -5.79 -6.94
N GLU A 153 14.23 -5.07 -8.04
CA GLU A 153 14.36 -5.62 -9.38
C GLU A 153 15.79 -5.40 -9.89
N ASN A 154 16.36 -6.42 -10.54
CA ASN A 154 17.64 -6.33 -11.26
C ASN A 154 18.85 -5.92 -10.40
N VAL A 155 19.01 -6.53 -9.23
CA VAL A 155 20.27 -6.41 -8.48
C VAL A 155 21.25 -7.39 -9.12
N SER A 156 22.26 -6.85 -9.81
CA SER A 156 23.24 -7.58 -10.62
C SER A 156 23.68 -8.90 -9.99
N GLU A 157 23.58 -9.99 -10.76
CA GLU A 157 23.93 -11.39 -10.43
C GLU A 157 23.03 -12.15 -9.45
N MET A 158 22.13 -11.49 -8.72
CA MET A 158 21.29 -12.16 -7.70
C MET A 158 19.82 -12.35 -8.09
N GLY A 159 19.43 -11.90 -9.29
CA GLY A 159 18.07 -12.05 -9.82
C GLY A 159 17.05 -11.09 -9.20
N LYS A 160 15.79 -11.53 -9.11
CA LYS A 160 14.69 -10.78 -8.47
C LYS A 160 14.56 -11.22 -7.02
N GLY A 161 14.21 -10.29 -6.13
CA GLY A 161 13.96 -10.63 -4.74
C GLY A 161 13.08 -9.64 -3.99
N LYS A 162 12.64 -10.09 -2.82
CA LYS A 162 11.89 -9.31 -1.85
C LYS A 162 12.59 -9.42 -0.51
N MET A 163 12.55 -8.34 0.25
CA MET A 163 13.02 -8.27 1.62
C MET A 163 11.88 -7.77 2.50
N VAL A 164 11.74 -8.35 3.69
CA VAL A 164 10.86 -7.86 4.74
C VAL A 164 11.70 -7.56 5.97
N LEU A 165 11.62 -6.32 6.44
CA LEU A 165 12.27 -5.84 7.64
C LEU A 165 11.22 -5.68 8.75
N ALA A 166 11.43 -6.31 9.88
CA ALA A 166 10.61 -6.17 11.07
C ALA A 166 11.49 -5.86 12.30
N LEU A 167 10.88 -5.27 13.32
CA LEU A 167 11.50 -5.04 14.62
C LEU A 167 10.77 -5.85 15.69
N ASP A 168 11.53 -6.59 16.50
CA ASP A 168 11.06 -7.31 17.68
C ASP A 168 11.87 -6.85 18.90
N ASP A 169 11.30 -5.92 19.66
CA ASP A 169 11.95 -5.21 20.77
C ASP A 169 13.33 -4.63 20.37
N ASN A 170 14.40 -5.37 20.66
CA ASN A 170 15.79 -5.00 20.43
C ASN A 170 16.41 -5.73 19.23
N ASN A 171 15.62 -6.47 18.44
CA ASN A 171 16.12 -7.24 17.30
C ASN A 171 15.56 -6.71 15.99
N GLU A 172 16.42 -6.67 14.98
CA GLU A 172 16.04 -6.62 13.58
C GLU A 172 15.82 -8.02 13.04
N ILE A 173 14.72 -8.20 12.33
CA ILE A 173 14.42 -9.43 11.60
C ILE A 173 14.39 -9.08 10.12
N ASN A 174 15.29 -9.69 9.36
CA ASN A 174 15.36 -9.57 7.91
C ASN A 174 14.96 -10.90 7.27
N VAL A 175 13.83 -10.89 6.55
CA VAL A 175 13.39 -12.04 5.75
C VAL A 175 13.59 -11.71 4.28
N THR A 176 14.52 -12.40 3.63
CA THR A 176 14.86 -12.17 2.22
C THR A 176 14.51 -13.40 1.39
N GLY A 177 13.68 -13.24 0.36
CA GLY A 177 13.42 -14.25 -0.66
C GLY A 177 14.05 -13.86 -1.98
N ARG A 178 14.79 -14.76 -2.63
CA ARG A 178 15.38 -14.53 -3.96
C ARG A 178 15.25 -15.75 -4.86
N SER A 179 15.35 -15.50 -6.16
CA SER A 179 15.35 -16.53 -7.20
C SER A 179 16.27 -16.13 -8.35
N LEU A 180 16.97 -17.11 -8.92
CA LEU A 180 17.83 -16.92 -10.08
C LEU A 180 17.03 -16.66 -11.37
N THR A 181 15.77 -17.09 -11.43
CA THR A 181 14.93 -17.02 -12.64
C THR A 181 13.70 -16.14 -12.42
N ILE A 182 12.69 -16.66 -11.73
CA ILE A 182 11.45 -15.98 -11.40
C ILE A 182 11.22 -16.16 -9.91
N LEU A 183 11.04 -15.05 -9.19
CA LEU A 183 10.65 -15.10 -7.79
C LEU A 183 9.21 -15.63 -7.73
N ASP A 184 9.01 -16.78 -7.08
CA ASP A 184 7.67 -17.27 -6.73
C ASP A 184 7.13 -16.39 -5.58
N GLU A 185 6.54 -15.26 -5.98
CA GLU A 185 6.05 -14.25 -5.06
C GLU A 185 4.95 -14.79 -4.15
N ALA A 186 4.05 -15.60 -4.70
CA ALA A 186 2.95 -16.20 -3.95
C ALA A 186 3.49 -17.14 -2.86
N ARG A 187 4.51 -17.94 -3.17
CA ARG A 187 5.17 -18.80 -2.18
C ARG A 187 5.87 -18.00 -1.08
N PHE A 188 6.60 -16.93 -1.44
CA PHE A 188 7.25 -16.07 -0.45
C PHE A 188 6.23 -15.39 0.46
N ASP A 189 5.21 -14.73 -0.12
CA ASP A 189 4.14 -14.09 0.64
C ASP A 189 3.35 -15.13 1.48
N ARG A 190 3.22 -16.37 1.00
CA ARG A 190 2.64 -17.48 1.78
C ARG A 190 3.51 -17.86 2.97
N ILE A 191 4.83 -18.02 2.83
CA ILE A 191 5.75 -18.26 3.95
C ILE A 191 5.65 -17.14 4.98
N LEU A 192 5.71 -15.87 4.55
CA LEU A 192 5.55 -14.70 5.42
C LEU A 192 4.23 -14.74 6.21
N SER A 193 3.14 -15.19 5.58
CA SER A 193 1.83 -15.31 6.23
C SER A 193 1.77 -16.35 7.35
N THR A 194 2.76 -17.24 7.43
CA THR A 194 2.83 -18.29 8.47
C THR A 194 3.70 -17.93 9.67
N PHE A 195 4.34 -16.75 9.65
CA PHE A 195 5.15 -16.31 10.78
C PHE A 195 4.32 -16.11 12.04
N GLN A 196 4.81 -16.68 13.13
CA GLN A 196 4.28 -16.50 14.48
C GLN A 196 5.41 -16.13 15.42
N PHE A 197 5.14 -15.15 16.29
CA PHE A 197 6.05 -14.69 17.33
C PHE A 197 5.42 -15.05 18.68
N THR A 198 6.21 -15.62 19.59
CA THR A 198 5.72 -16.21 20.84
C THR A 198 6.07 -15.40 22.09
N LYS A 199 6.61 -14.18 21.92
CA LYS A 199 6.92 -13.29 23.04
C LYS A 199 5.72 -12.44 23.43
#